data_AF-A0A0Q7A519-F1
#
_entry.id   AF-A0A0Q7A519-F1
#
_cell.length_a   1.000
_cell.length_b   1.000
_cell.length_c   1.000
_cell.angle_alpha   90.00
_cell.angle_beta   90.00
_cell.angle_gamma   90.00
#
_symmetry.space_group_name_H-M   'P 1'
#
loop_
_entity.id
_entity.type
_entity.pdbx_description
1 polymer ?
#
loop_
_entity_poly.entity_id
_entity_poly.type
_entity_poly.pdbx_seq_one_letter_code
_entity_poly.pdbx_strand_id
1 'polypeptide(L)'
;MECDYRGYHIISAPPPSSGGVVLCQIMNILDGYPMKDLGVPSAQGMHHQIEDMRHAYVDRNRYLGEPDFVNNPIDLLHVLSHRAAPISFEEGRS
;
A
#
# COMPACT_ATOMS: atom_id res chain seq x y z
N MET A 1 10.53 10.54 -1.59
CA MET A 1 9.72 9.36 -1.99
C MET A 1 8.45 9.92 -2.62
N GLU A 2 8.09 9.44 -3.81
CA GLU A 2 7.02 10.02 -4.62
C GLU A 2 6.18 8.91 -5.25
N CYS A 3 4.87 9.15 -5.36
CA CYS A 3 3.92 8.27 -6.04
C CYS A 3 2.68 9.06 -6.46
N ASP A 4 1.93 8.52 -7.43
CA ASP A 4 0.69 9.11 -7.91
C ASP A 4 -0.50 8.24 -7.48
N TYR A 5 -1.60 8.88 -7.09
CA TYR A 5 -2.83 8.20 -6.70
C TYR A 5 -4.03 9.00 -7.18
N ARG A 6 -4.83 8.45 -8.10
CA ARG A 6 -6.08 9.05 -8.59
C ARG A 6 -5.98 10.54 -8.97
N GLY A 7 -4.90 10.92 -9.65
CA GLY A 7 -4.64 12.30 -10.10
C GLY A 7 -3.99 13.20 -9.05
N TYR A 8 -3.67 12.68 -7.87
CA TYR A 8 -2.86 13.36 -6.86
C TYR A 8 -1.41 12.90 -6.93
N HIS A 9 -0.49 13.86 -6.89
CA HIS A 9 0.93 13.58 -6.70
C HIS A 9 1.28 13.66 -5.21
N ILE A 10 1.81 12.57 -4.67
CA ILE A 10 2.09 12.42 -3.24
C ILE A 10 3.59 12.46 -3.04
N ILE A 11 4.05 13.38 -2.19
CA ILE A 11 5.45 13.51 -1.79
C ILE A 11 5.56 13.15 -0.30
N SER A 12 6.44 12.22 0.03
CA SER A 12 6.65 11.74 1.40
C SER A 12 8.13 11.45 1.70
N ALA A 13 8.40 11.15 2.97
CA ALA A 13 9.75 10.94 3.49
C ALA A 13 10.41 9.70 2.83
N PRO A 14 11.61 9.83 2.23
CA PRO A 14 12.40 8.69 1.79
C PRO A 14 13.00 7.93 2.99
N PRO A 15 13.61 6.74 2.76
CA PRO A 15 14.47 6.10 3.76
C PRO A 15 15.49 7.09 4.35
N PRO A 16 15.82 7.03 5.66
CA PRO A 16 15.61 5.92 6.62
C PRO A 16 14.18 5.78 7.14
N SER A 17 13.27 6.70 6.83
CA SER A 17 11.87 6.52 7.14
C SER A 17 11.24 5.47 6.22
N SER A 18 10.65 4.42 6.80
CA SER A 18 9.82 3.48 6.04
C SER A 18 8.45 4.05 5.68
N GLY A 19 8.05 5.18 6.28
CA GLY A 19 6.70 5.72 6.19
C GLY A 19 6.29 6.10 4.77
N GLY A 20 7.15 6.78 4.02
CA GLY A 20 6.84 7.15 2.63
C GLY A 20 6.73 5.95 1.70
N VAL A 21 7.59 4.93 1.89
CA VAL A 21 7.54 3.69 1.12
C VAL A 21 6.22 2.95 1.35
N VAL A 22 5.85 2.77 2.63
CA VAL A 22 4.62 2.10 3.04
C VAL A 22 3.39 2.85 2.54
N LEU A 23 3.38 4.17 2.66
CA LEU A 23 2.28 5.01 2.17
C LEU A 23 2.08 4.84 0.67
N CYS A 24 3.15 4.96 -0.13
CA CYS A 24 3.06 4.80 -1.57
C CYS A 24 2.64 3.39 -1.98
N GLN A 25 3.12 2.37 -1.26
CA GLN A 25 2.69 0.99 -1.50
C GLN A 25 1.18 0.81 -1.25
N ILE A 26 0.65 1.33 -0.13
CA ILE A 26 -0.79 1.27 0.17
C ILE A 26 -1.60 1.98 -0.91
N MET A 27 -1.18 3.18 -1.32
CA MET A 27 -1.89 3.96 -2.34
C MET A 27 -1.91 3.26 -3.70
N ASN A 28 -0.78 2.67 -4.11
CA ASN A 28 -0.69 1.93 -5.38
C ASN A 28 -1.61 0.70 -5.40
N ILE A 29 -1.72 -0.02 -4.27
CA ILE A 29 -2.63 -1.18 -4.19
C ILE A 29 -4.10 -0.70 -4.20
N LEU A 30 -4.42 0.34 -3.41
CA LEU A 30 -5.77 0.92 -3.34
C LEU A 30 -6.27 1.52 -4.65
N ASP A 31 -5.35 1.88 -5.56
CA ASP A 31 -5.71 2.40 -6.89
C ASP A 31 -6.44 1.33 -7.74
N GLY A 32 -6.21 0.05 -7.44
CA GLY A 32 -6.88 -1.08 -8.10
C GLY A 32 -8.34 -1.31 -7.71
N TYR A 33 -8.86 -0.66 -6.65
CA TYR A 33 -10.23 -0.88 -6.16
C TYR A 33 -11.16 0.31 -6.47
N PRO A 34 -12.47 0.12 -6.65
CA PRO A 34 -13.42 1.22 -6.84
C PRO A 34 -13.81 1.86 -5.49
N MET A 35 -12.84 2.41 -4.75
CA MET A 35 -13.04 2.91 -3.38
C MET A 35 -14.15 3.96 -3.23
N LYS A 36 -14.36 4.77 -4.28
CA LYS A 36 -15.45 5.77 -4.31
C LYS A 36 -16.83 5.11 -4.34
N ASP A 37 -16.96 3.99 -5.04
CA ASP A 37 -18.22 3.29 -5.24
C ASP A 37 -18.54 2.37 -4.04
N LEU A 38 -17.50 1.87 -3.36
CA LEU A 38 -17.63 1.09 -2.13
C LEU A 38 -18.16 1.92 -0.94
N GLY A 39 -18.02 3.26 -0.99
CA GLY A 39 -18.45 4.17 0.07
C GLY A 39 -17.51 4.21 1.28
N VAL A 40 -17.38 5.38 1.90
CA VAL A 40 -16.57 5.59 3.11
C VAL A 40 -17.43 6.26 4.19
N PRO A 41 -17.64 5.64 5.37
CA PRO A 41 -17.19 4.31 5.80
C PRO A 41 -18.16 3.17 5.41
N SER A 42 -17.67 2.14 4.71
CA SER A 42 -18.35 0.85 4.49
C SER A 42 -17.46 -0.32 4.94
N ALA A 43 -18.07 -1.47 5.28
CA ALA A 43 -17.32 -2.66 5.69
C ALA A 43 -16.35 -3.15 4.60
N GLN A 44 -16.81 -3.15 3.34
CA GLN A 44 -15.99 -3.53 2.18
C GLN A 44 -14.83 -2.57 1.96
N GLY A 45 -15.07 -1.25 2.01
CA GLY A 45 -14.01 -0.25 1.86
C GLY A 45 -12.96 -0.35 2.97
N MET A 46 -13.38 -0.57 4.22
CA MET A 46 -12.46 -0.78 5.34
C MET A 46 -11.68 -2.09 5.21
N HIS A 47 -12.30 -3.18 4.75
CA HIS A 47 -11.63 -4.45 4.51
C HIS A 47 -10.46 -4.31 3.54
N HIS A 48 -10.69 -3.71 2.37
CA HIS A 48 -9.63 -3.48 1.39
C HIS A 48 -8.51 -2.62 1.97
N GLN A 49 -8.85 -1.53 2.67
CA GLN A 49 -7.84 -0.69 3.30
C GLN A 49 -6.99 -1.44 4.34
N ILE A 50 -7.62 -2.24 5.21
CA ILE A 50 -6.92 -3.00 6.25
C ILE A 50 -6.00 -4.04 5.62
N GLU A 51 -6.47 -4.77 4.61
CA GLU A 51 -5.69 -5.81 3.96
C GLU A 51 -4.53 -5.25 3.12
N ASP A 52 -4.72 -4.10 2.46
CA ASP A 52 -3.66 -3.40 1.75
C ASP A 52 -2.57 -2.90 2.71
N MET A 53 -2.98 -2.34 3.87
CA MET A 53 -2.05 -2.01 4.95
C MET A 53 -1.28 -3.25 5.41
N ARG A 54 -1.98 -4.37 5.67
CA ARG A 54 -1.35 -5.63 6.08
C ARG A 54 -0.27 -6.06 5.10
N HIS A 55 -0.52 -5.98 3.79
CA HIS A 55 0.47 -6.28 2.77
C HIS A 55 1.68 -5.33 2.81
N ALA A 56 1.46 -4.02 2.85
CA ALA A 56 2.54 -3.05 2.89
C ALA A 56 3.42 -3.20 4.15
N TYR A 57 2.83 -3.52 5.30
CA TYR A 57 3.58 -3.76 6.54
C TYR A 57 4.39 -5.06 6.51
N VAL A 58 3.92 -6.10 5.82
CA VAL A 58 4.70 -7.33 5.60
C VAL A 58 5.96 -7.01 4.78
N ASP A 59 5.83 -6.27 3.69
CA ASP A 59 6.96 -5.90 2.84
C ASP A 59 7.93 -4.96 3.55
N ARG A 60 7.42 -3.98 4.31
CA ARG A 60 8.24 -3.12 5.16
C ARG A 60 9.10 -3.93 6.11
N ASN A 61 8.53 -4.93 6.78
CA ASN A 61 9.26 -5.74 7.75
C ASN A 61 10.27 -6.69 7.10
N ARG A 62 10.06 -7.06 5.84
CA ARG A 62 10.93 -7.98 5.11
C ARG A 62 12.10 -7.28 4.41
N TYR A 63 11.87 -6.08 3.88
CA TYR A 63 12.80 -5.44 2.94
C TYR A 63 13.36 -4.11 3.39
N LEU A 64 12.71 -3.40 4.32
CA LEU A 64 13.13 -2.05 4.69
C LEU A 64 13.99 -2.07 5.96
N GLY A 65 15.15 -1.43 5.85
CA GLY A 65 16.05 -1.18 6.97
C GLY A 65 16.79 0.15 6.81
N GLU A 66 17.75 0.35 7.71
CA GLU A 66 18.61 1.54 7.73
C GLU A 66 19.46 1.58 6.42
N PRO A 67 19.34 2.63 5.58
CA PRO A 67 19.95 2.69 4.25
C PRO A 67 21.48 2.64 4.21
N ASP A 68 22.16 3.06 5.27
CA ASP A 68 23.61 3.00 5.40
C ASP A 68 24.08 1.55 5.65
N PHE A 69 23.18 0.64 6.05
CA PHE A 69 23.49 -0.76 6.36
C PHE A 69 22.87 -1.78 5.40
N VAL A 70 21.75 -1.45 4.73
CA VAL A 70 21.06 -2.36 3.80
C VAL A 70 20.61 -1.67 2.52
N ASN A 71 20.62 -2.42 1.42
CA ASN A 71 20.06 -1.94 0.16
C ASN A 71 18.55 -2.17 0.13
N ASN A 72 17.78 -1.09 0.26
CA ASN A 72 16.31 -1.13 0.22
C ASN A 72 15.81 -1.25 -1.23
N PRO A 73 15.09 -2.31 -1.62
CA PRO A 73 14.68 -2.54 -3.01
C PRO A 73 13.41 -1.75 -3.38
N ILE A 74 13.49 -0.41 -3.35
CA ILE A 74 12.32 0.48 -3.52
C ILE A 74 11.58 0.23 -4.84
N ASP A 75 12.30 0.12 -5.96
CA ASP A 75 11.68 -0.10 -7.26
C ASP A 75 10.93 -1.43 -7.32
N LEU A 76 11.46 -2.47 -6.67
CA LEU A 76 10.77 -3.75 -6.57
C LEU A 76 9.47 -3.61 -5.76
N LEU A 77 9.50 -2.90 -4.62
CA LEU A 77 8.31 -2.68 -3.81
C LEU A 77 7.23 -1.91 -4.58
N HIS A 78 7.62 -0.92 -5.39
CA HIS A 78 6.69 -0.22 -6.28
C HIS A 78 6.11 -1.15 -7.35
N VAL A 79 6.89 -2.05 -7.95
CA VAL A 79 6.35 -3.01 -8.93
C VAL A 79 5.40 -4.01 -8.26
N LEU A 80 5.75 -4.51 -7.07
CA LEU A 80 4.95 -5.47 -6.33
C LEU A 80 3.61 -4.85 -5.89
N SER A 81 3.58 -3.58 -5.48
CA SER A 81 2.36 -2.90 -5.09
C SER A 81 1.33 -2.85 -6.23
N HIS A 82 1.76 -2.63 -7.47
CA HIS A 82 0.88 -2.64 -8.64
C HIS A 82 0.41 -4.04 -9.05
N ARG A 83 1.07 -5.10 -8.54
CA ARG A 83 0.79 -6.51 -8.87
C ARG A 83 0.09 -7.24 -7.73
N ALA A 84 -0.20 -6.57 -6.62
CA ALA A 84 -0.92 -7.17 -5.52
C ALA A 84 -2.25 -7.72 -6.04
N ALA A 85 -2.48 -9.01 -5.82
CA ALA A 85 -3.73 -9.65 -6.25
C ALA A 85 -4.92 -9.00 -5.53
N PRO A 86 -6.09 -8.89 -6.17
CA PRO A 86 -7.29 -8.36 -5.54
C PRO A 86 -7.61 -9.17 -4.27
N ILE A 87 -7.73 -8.47 -3.14
CA ILE A 87 -8.01 -9.11 -1.86
C ILE A 87 -9.52 -9.25 -1.76
N SER A 88 -10.01 -10.49 -1.92
CA SER A 88 -11.43 -10.80 -1.88
C SER A 88 -12.00 -10.52 -0.48
N PHE A 89 -13.14 -9.85 -0.45
CA PHE A 89 -13.99 -9.77 0.74
C PHE A 89 -14.99 -10.92 0.69
N GLU A 90 -14.91 -11.84 1.64
CA GLU A 90 -15.96 -12.82 1.87
C GLU A 90 -16.90 -12.24 2.92
N GLU A 91 -18.10 -11.81 2.49
CA GLU A 91 -19.15 -11.42 3.42
C GLU A 91 -19.53 -12.66 4.23
N GLY A 92 -19.17 -12.67 5.51
CA GLY A 92 -19.55 -13.74 6.44
C GLY A 92 -21.06 -13.90 6.39
N ARG A 93 -21.55 -15.04 5.89
CA ARG A 93 -22.95 -15.42 6.05
C ARG A 93 -23.26 -15.42 7.55
N SER A 94 -24.18 -14.55 7.93
CA SER A 94 -24.82 -14.47 9.24
C SER A 94 -25.33 -15.83 9.72
#